data_AF-A0A944BY61-F1
#
_entry.id   AF-A0A944BY61-F1
#
_cell.length_a   1.000
_cell.length_b   1.000
_cell.length_c   1.000
_cell.angle_alpha   90.00
_cell.angle_beta   90.00
_cell.angle_gamma   90.00
#
_symmetry.space_group_name_H-M   'P 1'
#
loop_
_entity.id
_entity.type
_entity.pdbx_description
1 polymer ?
#
loop_
_entity_poly.entity_id
_entity_poly.type
_entity_poly.pdbx_seq_one_letter_code
_entity_poly.pdbx_strand_id
1 'polypeptide(L)'
;MKKKIMTMMLMALCGIAVAEAQPHRGLHPVVINPRPMRVTKVVSHPVVVSRTVVVSRTTNRLNQSDRLEMAIAYIKSHGSINAKQYSKITGLNKATAEAELDAFATRRCNPIVIQFNGKKKTYVLA
;
A
#
# COMPACT_ATOMS: atom_id res chain seq x y z
N MET A 1 -1.47 -17.13 -31.69
CA MET A 1 -1.54 -15.68 -31.94
C MET A 1 -1.97 -14.85 -30.73
N LYS A 2 -2.90 -15.33 -29.88
CA LYS A 2 -3.34 -14.66 -28.63
C LYS A 2 -2.22 -14.29 -27.64
N LYS A 3 -1.20 -15.13 -27.49
CA LYS A 3 -0.09 -14.89 -26.55
C LYS A 3 0.78 -13.67 -26.91
N LYS A 4 0.95 -13.38 -28.21
CA LYS A 4 1.77 -12.25 -28.69
C LYS A 4 1.06 -10.89 -28.48
N ILE A 5 -0.28 -10.89 -28.53
CA ILE A 5 -1.10 -9.69 -28.31
C ILE A 5 -1.04 -9.25 -26.84
N MET A 6 -1.04 -10.21 -25.91
CA MET A 6 -0.96 -9.91 -24.47
C MET A 6 0.41 -9.33 -24.07
N THR A 7 1.49 -9.72 -24.76
CA THR A 7 2.84 -9.18 -24.50
C THR A 7 3.02 -7.76 -25.03
N MET A 8 2.36 -7.40 -26.14
CA MET A 8 2.42 -6.04 -26.70
C MET A 8 1.67 -5.01 -25.84
N MET A 9 0.63 -5.44 -25.11
CA MET A 9 -0.12 -4.56 -24.20
C MET A 9 0.64 -4.23 -22.90
N LEU A 10 1.62 -5.07 -22.51
CA LEU A 10 2.42 -4.87 -21.29
C LEU A 10 3.57 -3.86 -21.49
N MET A 11 4.02 -3.65 -22.73
CA MET A 11 5.11 -2.71 -23.08
C MET A 11 4.66 -1.25 -23.22
N ALA A 12 3.35 -0.96 -23.23
CA ALA A 12 2.81 0.38 -23.50
C ALA A 12 2.63 1.27 -22.25
N LEU A 13 3.10 0.85 -21.07
CA LEU A 13 2.86 1.55 -19.80
C LEU A 13 4.13 2.07 -19.08
N CYS A 14 5.31 2.01 -19.71
CA CYS A 14 6.52 2.65 -19.16
C CYS A 14 6.78 3.98 -19.87
N GLY A 15 6.15 5.04 -19.36
CA GLY A 15 6.37 6.40 -19.84
C GLY A 15 5.92 7.42 -18.81
N ILE A 16 6.54 7.42 -17.62
CA ILE A 16 6.47 8.58 -16.72
C ILE A 16 7.89 9.07 -16.52
N ALA A 17 8.23 10.09 -17.30
CA ALA A 17 9.41 10.91 -17.06
C ALA A 17 9.19 11.68 -15.76
N VAL A 18 9.99 11.38 -14.74
CA VAL A 18 10.10 12.18 -13.52
C VAL A 18 10.94 13.40 -13.87
N ALA A 19 10.28 14.53 -14.14
CA ALA A 19 10.91 15.84 -14.23
C ALA A 19 10.62 16.61 -12.95
N GLU A 20 11.34 16.27 -11.88
CA GLU A 20 11.31 17.02 -10.61
C GLU A 20 12.35 18.15 -10.72
N ALA A 21 12.00 19.21 -11.45
CA ALA A 21 12.76 20.46 -11.45
C ALA A 21 12.08 21.46 -10.50
N GLN A 22 12.55 21.52 -9.26
CA GLN A 22 12.26 22.63 -8.34
C GLN A 22 13.59 23.25 -7.88
N PRO A 23 14.00 24.40 -8.45
CA PRO A 23 15.09 25.19 -7.91
C PRO A 23 14.58 25.99 -6.70
N HIS A 24 15.04 25.66 -5.50
CA HIS A 24 14.98 26.58 -4.37
C HIS A 24 15.99 27.71 -4.58
N ARG A 25 15.58 28.76 -5.29
CA ARG A 25 16.18 30.08 -5.20
C ARG A 25 15.08 31.12 -5.05
N GLY A 26 14.67 31.31 -3.79
CA GLY A 26 13.93 32.50 -3.39
C GLY A 26 14.86 33.71 -3.55
N LEU A 27 14.58 34.50 -4.59
CA LEU A 27 15.15 35.80 -4.83
C LEU A 27 14.69 36.75 -3.71
N HIS A 28 15.62 37.30 -2.94
CA HIS A 28 15.35 38.42 -2.04
C HIS A 28 15.48 39.71 -2.86
N PRO A 29 14.41 40.52 -2.98
CA PRO A 29 14.63 41.94 -3.10
C PRO A 29 13.83 42.75 -2.08
N VAL A 30 14.31 43.99 -1.93
CA VAL A 30 13.70 45.15 -1.28
C VAL A 30 14.19 45.42 0.15
N VAL A 31 15.19 46.31 0.17
CA VAL A 31 15.58 47.22 1.25
C VAL A 31 14.42 48.16 1.56
N ILE A 32 13.94 48.20 2.82
CA ILE A 32 13.41 49.42 3.47
C ILE A 32 13.66 49.32 4.98
N ASN A 33 14.41 50.28 5.52
CA ASN A 33 14.58 50.53 6.97
C ASN A 33 13.69 51.75 7.34
N PRO A 34 13.49 52.13 8.62
CA PRO A 34 12.72 51.52 9.71
C PRO A 34 11.49 52.39 10.12
N ARG A 35 10.48 51.81 10.80
CA ARG A 35 9.68 52.51 11.85
C ARG A 35 9.12 51.52 12.88
N PRO A 36 9.18 51.79 14.19
CA PRO A 36 8.59 50.95 15.20
C PRO A 36 7.16 51.42 15.50
N MET A 37 6.15 50.68 15.05
CA MET A 37 4.78 50.83 15.57
C MET A 37 4.46 49.65 16.47
N ARG A 38 4.40 49.97 17.76
CA ARG A 38 4.02 49.10 18.86
C ARG A 38 2.51 48.81 18.73
N VAL A 39 2.16 47.65 18.22
CA VAL A 39 0.78 47.13 18.27
C VAL A 39 0.81 45.84 19.08
N THR A 40 0.08 45.84 20.19
CA THR A 40 -0.18 44.67 21.02
C THR A 40 -0.87 43.61 20.16
N LYS A 41 -0.12 42.58 19.74
CA LYS A 41 -0.71 41.35 19.23
C LYS A 41 -1.41 40.66 20.40
N VAL A 42 -2.74 40.77 20.42
CA VAL A 42 -3.57 39.80 21.14
C VAL A 42 -3.26 38.44 20.53
N VAL A 43 -2.54 37.61 21.27
CA VAL A 43 -2.28 36.23 20.90
C VAL A 43 -3.56 35.46 21.17
N SER A 44 -4.48 35.47 20.21
CA SER A 44 -5.46 34.40 20.09
C SER A 44 -4.66 33.14 19.74
N HIS A 45 -4.29 32.36 20.75
CA HIS A 45 -3.81 31.01 20.53
C HIS A 45 -4.96 30.25 19.87
N PRO A 46 -4.88 29.84 18.58
CA PRO A 46 -5.75 28.77 18.15
C PRO A 46 -5.30 27.57 18.99
N VAL A 47 -6.17 27.10 19.88
CA VAL A 47 -6.06 25.74 20.39
C VAL A 47 -6.24 24.86 19.17
N VAL A 48 -5.13 24.56 18.51
CA VAL A 48 -5.04 23.49 17.54
C VAL A 48 -5.23 22.24 18.39
N VAL A 49 -6.50 21.87 18.58
CA VAL A 49 -6.86 20.49 18.90
C VAL A 49 -6.34 19.72 17.70
N SER A 50 -5.08 19.35 17.78
CA SER A 50 -4.45 18.40 16.90
C SER A 50 -5.23 17.14 17.16
N ARG A 51 -6.31 16.97 16.38
CA ARG A 51 -6.98 15.70 16.23
C ARG A 51 -5.90 14.83 15.63
N THR A 52 -5.12 14.21 16.50
CA THR A 52 -4.17 13.17 16.18
C THR A 52 -5.03 12.09 15.56
N VAL A 53 -5.18 12.16 14.24
CA VAL A 53 -5.61 11.02 13.45
C VAL A 53 -4.50 10.03 13.72
N VAL A 54 -4.72 9.17 14.71
CA VAL A 54 -3.92 7.99 14.93
C VAL A 54 -4.18 7.15 13.69
N VAL A 55 -3.46 7.46 12.62
CA VAL A 55 -3.19 6.50 11.57
C VAL A 55 -2.33 5.48 12.28
N SER A 56 -2.99 4.52 12.93
CA SER A 56 -2.37 3.29 13.39
C SER A 56 -1.79 2.66 12.14
N ARG A 57 -0.58 3.08 11.76
CA ARG A 57 0.25 2.40 10.81
C ARG A 57 0.52 1.08 11.49
N THR A 58 -0.35 0.11 11.22
CA THR A 58 -0.10 -1.29 11.53
C THR A 58 1.22 -1.58 10.86
N THR A 59 2.29 -1.53 11.64
CA THR A 59 3.60 -1.95 11.18
C THR A 59 3.40 -3.41 10.87
N ASN A 60 3.27 -3.73 9.58
CA ASN A 60 3.20 -5.08 9.07
C ASN A 60 4.55 -5.75 9.39
N ARG A 61 4.67 -6.22 10.64
CA ARG A 61 5.89 -6.81 11.23
C ARG A 61 6.15 -8.23 10.73
N LEU A 62 5.19 -8.81 10.03
CA LEU A 62 5.30 -10.15 9.48
C LEU A 62 6.10 -10.08 8.19
N ASN A 63 7.06 -10.97 8.04
CA ASN A 63 7.73 -11.14 6.77
C ASN A 63 6.84 -11.92 5.79
N GLN A 64 7.20 -11.91 4.50
CA GLN A 64 6.45 -12.67 3.48
C GLN A 64 6.48 -14.18 3.77
N SER A 65 7.57 -14.71 4.31
CA SER A 65 7.70 -16.11 4.75
C SER A 65 6.69 -16.46 5.83
N ASP A 66 6.62 -15.64 6.88
CA ASP A 66 5.74 -15.88 8.03
C ASP A 66 4.28 -15.82 7.59
N ARG A 67 3.98 -14.90 6.68
CA ARG A 67 2.67 -14.77 6.04
C ARG A 67 2.30 -15.99 5.18
N LEU A 68 3.25 -16.58 4.47
CA LEU A 68 3.05 -17.84 3.74
C LEU A 68 2.77 -19.00 4.69
N GLU A 69 3.56 -19.14 5.75
CA GLU A 69 3.37 -20.20 6.76
C GLU A 69 2.01 -20.09 7.44
N MET A 70 1.59 -18.88 7.81
CA MET A 70 0.25 -18.63 8.33
C MET A 70 -0.86 -19.00 7.35
N ALA A 71 -0.71 -18.66 6.06
CA ALA A 71 -1.68 -19.03 5.04
C ALA A 71 -1.82 -20.56 4.95
N ILE A 72 -0.69 -21.28 4.93
CA ILE A 72 -0.67 -22.74 4.90
C ILE A 72 -1.34 -23.32 6.17
N ALA A 73 -0.97 -22.83 7.35
CA ALA A 73 -1.54 -23.30 8.62
C ALA A 73 -3.06 -23.06 8.70
N TYR A 74 -3.53 -21.90 8.21
CA TYR A 74 -4.95 -21.60 8.14
C TYR A 74 -5.69 -22.55 7.19
N ILE A 75 -5.14 -22.78 5.99
CA ILE A 75 -5.74 -23.70 5.02
C ILE A 75 -5.75 -25.14 5.56
N LYS A 76 -4.71 -25.59 6.26
CA LYS A 76 -4.69 -26.92 6.91
C LYS A 76 -5.83 -27.10 7.92
N SER A 77 -6.20 -26.05 8.64
CA SER A 77 -7.27 -26.12 9.67
C SER A 77 -8.67 -25.87 9.11
N HIS A 78 -8.82 -25.05 8.06
CA HIS A 78 -10.13 -24.62 7.55
C HIS A 78 -10.45 -25.16 6.14
N GLY A 79 -9.52 -25.86 5.50
CA GLY A 79 -9.62 -26.40 4.14
C GLY A 79 -9.41 -25.38 3.02
N SER A 80 -9.78 -24.11 3.23
CA SER A 80 -9.55 -23.04 2.25
C SER A 80 -9.43 -21.67 2.91
N ILE A 81 -8.86 -20.71 2.19
CA ILE A 81 -8.82 -19.30 2.59
C ILE A 81 -9.20 -18.39 1.42
N ASN A 82 -9.86 -17.27 1.72
CA ASN A 82 -10.09 -16.19 0.75
C ASN A 82 -9.31 -14.92 1.13
N ALA A 83 -9.18 -13.98 0.18
CA ALA A 83 -8.44 -12.75 0.40
C ALA A 83 -8.94 -11.92 1.60
N LYS A 84 -10.25 -11.98 1.92
CA LYS A 84 -10.84 -11.26 3.07
C LYS A 84 -10.49 -11.91 4.41
N GLN A 85 -10.41 -13.23 4.49
CA GLN A 85 -9.97 -13.95 5.68
C GLN A 85 -8.47 -13.72 5.88
N TYR A 86 -7.70 -13.84 4.80
CA TYR A 86 -6.26 -13.61 4.82
C TYR A 86 -5.90 -12.18 5.22
N SER A 87 -6.62 -11.17 4.72
CA SER A 87 -6.42 -9.77 5.12
C SER A 87 -6.64 -9.54 6.62
N LYS A 88 -7.58 -10.27 7.23
CA LYS A 88 -7.87 -10.15 8.67
C LYS A 88 -6.73 -10.71 9.53
N ILE A 89 -6.15 -11.86 9.14
CA ILE A 89 -5.09 -12.49 9.94
C ILE A 89 -3.72 -11.83 9.72
N THR A 90 -3.49 -11.24 8.55
CA THR A 90 -2.22 -10.57 8.21
C THR A 90 -2.21 -9.07 8.48
N GLY A 91 -3.39 -8.46 8.64
CA GLY A 91 -3.54 -7.02 8.74
C GLY A 91 -3.29 -6.27 7.41
N LEU A 92 -3.14 -6.99 6.29
CA LEU A 92 -3.03 -6.39 4.97
C LEU A 92 -4.37 -5.81 4.51
N ASN A 93 -4.33 -4.85 3.59
CA ASN A 93 -5.56 -4.49 2.86
C ASN A 93 -5.99 -5.66 1.96
N LYS A 94 -7.26 -5.70 1.57
CA LYS A 94 -7.82 -6.82 0.79
C LYS A 94 -7.12 -7.02 -0.56
N ALA A 95 -6.78 -5.94 -1.27
CA ALA A 95 -6.18 -6.03 -2.59
C ALA A 95 -4.74 -6.58 -2.53
N THR A 96 -3.95 -6.14 -1.56
CA THR A 96 -2.60 -6.64 -1.27
C THR A 96 -2.65 -8.09 -0.78
N ALA A 97 -3.61 -8.43 0.07
CA ALA A 97 -3.84 -9.80 0.52
C ALA A 97 -4.14 -10.74 -0.67
N GLU A 98 -4.98 -10.29 -1.61
CA GLU A 98 -5.29 -11.06 -2.82
C GLU A 98 -4.06 -11.23 -3.72
N ALA A 99 -3.34 -10.13 -4.00
CA ALA A 99 -2.14 -10.16 -4.82
C ALA A 99 -1.03 -11.04 -4.23
N GLU A 100 -0.89 -11.05 -2.90
CA GLU A 100 0.10 -11.90 -2.23
C GLU A 100 -0.28 -13.39 -2.30
N LEU A 101 -1.55 -13.74 -2.10
CA LEU A 101 -2.03 -15.11 -2.30
C LEU A 101 -1.85 -15.57 -3.76
N ASP A 102 -2.08 -14.69 -4.72
CA ASP A 102 -1.80 -14.96 -6.14
C ASP A 102 -0.33 -15.20 -6.43
N ALA A 103 0.55 -14.39 -5.83
CA ALA A 103 1.98 -14.60 -5.92
C ALA A 103 2.39 -15.95 -5.30
N PHE A 104 1.78 -16.33 -4.18
CA PHE A 104 2.02 -17.64 -3.58
C PHE A 104 1.55 -18.79 -4.46
N ALA A 105 0.37 -18.67 -5.08
CA ALA A 105 -0.15 -19.71 -5.96
C ALA A 105 0.60 -19.83 -7.29
N THR A 106 1.30 -18.78 -7.70
CA THR A 106 2.13 -18.79 -8.92
C THR A 106 3.50 -19.46 -8.68
N ARG A 107 3.99 -19.48 -7.43
CA ARG A 107 5.29 -20.07 -7.08
C ARG A 107 5.19 -21.60 -7.09
N ARG A 108 5.96 -22.25 -7.97
CA ARG A 108 5.97 -23.72 -8.13
C ARG A 108 6.37 -24.50 -6.89
N CYS A 109 7.12 -23.89 -5.97
CA CYS A 109 7.55 -24.52 -4.72
C CYS A 109 6.51 -24.42 -3.60
N ASN A 110 5.45 -23.64 -3.78
CA ASN A 110 4.44 -23.44 -2.75
C ASN A 110 3.26 -24.40 -2.98
N PRO A 111 2.72 -25.02 -1.92
CA PRO A 111 1.59 -25.93 -2.04
C PRO A 111 0.24 -25.21 -2.23
N ILE A 112 0.20 -23.88 -2.26
CA ILE A 112 -1.05 -23.12 -2.37
C ILE A 112 -1.47 -23.06 -3.84
N VAL A 113 -2.73 -23.36 -4.14
CA VAL A 113 -3.31 -23.25 -5.47
C VAL A 113 -4.64 -22.48 -5.45
N ILE A 114 -4.98 -21.89 -6.60
CA ILE A 114 -6.24 -21.17 -6.78
C ILE A 114 -7.35 -22.17 -7.10
N GLN A 115 -8.45 -22.10 -6.36
CA GLN A 115 -9.69 -22.83 -6.63
C GLN A 115 -10.82 -21.83 -6.85
N PHE A 116 -11.63 -22.04 -7.89
CA PHE A 116 -12.82 -21.22 -8.15
C PHE A 116 -14.07 -21.98 -7.72
N ASN A 117 -14.79 -21.43 -6.75
CA ASN A 117 -16.12 -21.88 -6.37
C ASN A 117 -17.16 -20.95 -7.04
N GLY A 118 -17.52 -21.29 -8.27
CA GLY A 118 -18.30 -20.43 -9.15
C GLY A 118 -17.55 -19.13 -9.48
N LYS A 119 -18.11 -17.99 -9.06
CA LYS A 119 -17.47 -16.65 -9.23
C LYS A 119 -16.48 -16.32 -8.10
N LYS A 120 -16.43 -17.11 -7.03
CA LYS A 120 -15.60 -16.82 -5.86
C LYS A 120 -14.24 -17.47 -6.01
N LYS A 121 -13.19 -16.68 -5.82
CA LYS A 121 -11.80 -17.13 -5.78
C LYS A 121 -11.41 -17.50 -4.36
N THR A 122 -10.96 -18.73 -4.17
CA THR A 122 -10.44 -19.27 -2.91
C THR A 122 -9.09 -19.93 -3.14
N TYR A 123 -8.33 -20.12 -2.07
CA TYR A 123 -7.01 -20.73 -2.11
C TYR A 123 -7.00 -21.96 -1.22
N VAL A 124 -6.45 -23.06 -1.73
CA VAL A 124 -6.39 -24.37 -1.07
C VAL A 124 -4.98 -24.95 -1.17
N LEU A 125 -4.71 -26.03 -0.44
CA LEU A 125 -3.48 -26.80 -0.63
C LEU A 125 -3.68 -27.80 -1.77
N ALA A 126 -2.67 -27.94 -2.63
CA ALA A 126 -2.59 -28.95 -3.67
C ALA A 126 -2.17 -30.32 -3.13
#